data_AF-A0A951T142-F1
#
_entry.id   AF-A0A951T142-F1
#
_cell.length_a   1.000
_cell.length_b   1.000
_cell.length_c   1.000
_cell.angle_alpha   90.00
_cell.angle_beta   90.00
_cell.angle_gamma   90.00
#
_symmetry.space_group_name_H-M   'P 1'
#
loop_
_entity.id
_entity.type
_entity.pdbx_description
1 polymer ?
#
loop_
_entity_poly.entity_id
_entity_poly.type
_entity_poly.pdbx_seq_one_letter_code
_entity_poly.pdbx_strand_id
1 'polypeptide(L)'
;MIELTPEQRRALRASAHHLNPVVSVAGNGLTPAVVQEIERSLQAHELIKIKVHGAERADREALLASICETLDAAPVQHIGTILVVWRKRRDEDPAKPATLAEKPTGNRRPSKAKSARAFAEAARRTAMIQAAAGRRKSPRKSTGAPRKPGLKTSD
;
A
#
# COMPACT_ATOMS: atom_id res chain seq x y z
N MET A 1 -14.07 -15.19 26.60
CA MET A 1 -14.12 -13.71 26.47
C MET A 1 -13.65 -13.05 27.76
N ILE A 2 -12.71 -12.11 27.68
CA ILE A 2 -12.20 -11.39 28.86
C ILE A 2 -13.10 -10.19 29.17
N GLU A 3 -13.57 -10.10 30.41
CA GLU A 3 -14.31 -8.93 30.89
C GLU A 3 -13.37 -7.85 31.42
N LEU A 4 -13.64 -6.60 31.05
CA LEU A 4 -12.86 -5.42 31.46
C LEU A 4 -13.69 -4.55 32.38
N THR A 5 -13.08 -4.08 33.48
CA THR A 5 -13.71 -3.09 34.33
C THR A 5 -13.85 -1.75 33.59
N PRO A 6 -14.82 -0.89 33.98
CA PRO A 6 -14.99 0.42 33.34
C PRO A 6 -13.72 1.28 33.34
N GLU A 7 -12.93 1.20 34.41
CA GLU A 7 -11.65 1.90 34.56
C GLU A 7 -10.59 1.39 33.58
N GLN A 8 -10.42 0.06 33.50
CA GLN A 8 -9.51 -0.58 32.55
C GLN A 8 -9.91 -0.24 31.11
N ARG A 9 -11.20 -0.29 30.80
CA ARG A 9 -11.72 0.05 29.47
C ARG A 9 -11.40 1.50 29.12
N ARG A 10 -11.54 2.44 30.06
CA ARG A 10 -11.19 3.86 29.85
C ARG A 10 -9.68 4.03 29.59
N ALA A 11 -8.84 3.37 30.37
CA ALA A 11 -7.39 3.41 30.17
C ALA A 11 -6.98 2.85 28.80
N LEU A 12 -7.52 1.68 28.42
CA LEU A 12 -7.26 1.06 27.12
C LEU A 12 -7.76 1.90 25.95
N ARG A 13 -8.88 2.62 26.09
CA ARG A 13 -9.36 3.57 25.06
C ARG A 13 -8.40 4.73 24.86
N ALA A 14 -7.87 5.29 25.95
CA ALA A 14 -6.88 6.36 25.87
C ALA A 14 -5.61 5.88 25.17
N SER A 15 -5.09 4.70 25.55
CA SER A 15 -3.93 4.08 24.91
C SER A 15 -4.20 3.77 23.42
N ALA A 16 -5.40 3.29 23.10
CA ALA A 16 -5.77 2.97 21.73
C ALA A 16 -5.76 4.21 20.84
N HIS A 17 -6.21 5.38 21.31
CA HIS A 17 -6.39 6.57 20.46
C HIS A 17 -5.17 6.89 19.57
N HIS A 18 -3.95 6.73 20.08
CA HIS A 18 -2.70 7.03 19.36
C HIS A 18 -2.21 5.91 18.43
N LEU A 19 -2.79 4.71 18.50
CA LEU A 19 -2.38 3.56 17.69
C LEU A 19 -2.90 3.67 16.26
N ASN A 20 -2.14 3.14 15.30
CA ASN A 20 -2.63 2.93 13.95
C ASN A 20 -3.27 1.53 13.82
N PRO A 21 -4.25 1.33 12.92
CA PRO A 21 -4.77 0.01 12.62
C PRO A 21 -3.66 -0.90 12.09
N VAL A 22 -3.50 -2.07 12.70
CA VAL A 22 -2.47 -3.06 12.33
C VAL A 22 -3.03 -4.11 11.37
N VAL A 23 -4.31 -4.47 11.52
CA VAL A 23 -5.01 -5.42 10.65
C VAL A 23 -6.16 -4.72 9.95
N SER A 24 -6.37 -5.05 8.67
CA SER A 24 -7.52 -4.59 7.89
C SER A 24 -8.29 -5.77 7.32
N VAL A 25 -9.60 -5.77 7.51
CA VAL A 25 -10.54 -6.77 6.98
C VAL A 25 -11.28 -6.16 5.80
N ALA A 26 -11.17 -6.80 4.64
CA ALA A 26 -11.82 -6.38 3.40
C ALA A 26 -13.02 -7.30 3.07
N GLY A 27 -13.57 -7.17 1.86
CA GLY A 27 -14.85 -7.78 1.46
C GLY A 27 -14.99 -9.32 1.60
N ASN A 28 -13.89 -10.05 1.82
CA ASN A 28 -13.95 -11.50 2.09
C ASN A 28 -14.27 -11.82 3.57
N GLY A 29 -14.44 -10.81 4.42
CA GLY A 29 -14.79 -11.00 5.84
C GLY A 29 -13.68 -11.65 6.67
N LEU A 30 -14.08 -12.36 7.72
CA LEU A 30 -13.17 -13.01 8.67
C LEU A 30 -12.66 -14.34 8.10
N THR A 31 -11.57 -14.27 7.34
CA THR A 31 -10.89 -15.47 6.82
C THR A 31 -9.92 -16.05 7.86
N PRO A 32 -9.58 -17.35 7.80
CA PRO A 32 -8.62 -17.96 8.74
C PRO A 32 -7.25 -17.26 8.75
N ALA A 33 -6.80 -16.76 7.59
CA ALA A 33 -5.57 -16.00 7.49
C ALA A 33 -5.62 -14.68 8.28
N VAL A 34 -6.76 -13.99 8.24
CA VAL A 34 -6.99 -12.76 9.01
C VAL A 34 -7.02 -13.08 10.51
N VAL A 35 -7.67 -14.17 10.93
CA VAL A 35 -7.71 -14.59 12.34
C VAL A 35 -6.30 -14.86 12.88
N GLN A 36 -5.47 -15.60 12.14
CA GLN A 36 -4.07 -15.83 12.53
C GLN A 36 -3.26 -14.52 12.64
N GLU A 37 -3.50 -13.56 11.75
CA GLU A 37 -2.79 -12.28 11.80
C GLU A 37 -3.23 -11.42 12.99
N ILE A 38 -4.53 -11.44 13.32
CA ILE A 38 -5.06 -10.82 14.53
C ILE A 38 -4.43 -11.47 15.77
N GLU A 39 -4.32 -12.79 15.80
CA GLU A 39 -3.69 -13.50 16.92
C GLU A 39 -2.22 -13.11 17.11
N ARG A 40 -1.43 -13.10 16.02
CA ARG A 40 -0.03 -12.64 16.04
C ARG A 40 0.08 -11.21 16.54
N SER A 41 -0.80 -10.33 16.05
CA SER A 41 -0.82 -8.92 16.43
C SER A 41 -1.18 -8.73 17.91
N LEU A 42 -2.15 -9.49 18.43
CA LEU A 42 -2.51 -9.50 19.84
C LEU A 42 -1.38 -10.00 20.73
N GLN A 43 -0.61 -10.99 20.28
CA GLN A 43 0.55 -11.48 21.04
C GLN A 43 1.69 -10.44 21.09
N ALA A 44 1.91 -9.70 20.00
CA ALA A 44 2.97 -8.70 19.92
C ALA A 44 2.63 -7.37 20.63
N HIS A 45 1.38 -6.91 20.53
CA HIS A 45 1.00 -5.55 20.96
C HIS A 45 0.00 -5.50 22.11
N GLU A 46 -0.65 -6.64 22.44
CA GLU A 46 -1.72 -6.77 23.44
C GLU A 46 -3.01 -5.97 23.13
N LEU A 47 -2.88 -4.73 22.68
CA LEU A 47 -3.94 -3.82 22.26
C LEU A 47 -3.80 -3.51 20.76
N ILE A 48 -4.84 -3.79 19.98
CA ILE A 48 -4.81 -3.58 18.54
C ILE A 48 -6.06 -2.86 18.03
N LYS A 49 -5.88 -2.15 16.91
CA LYS A 49 -6.96 -1.60 16.10
C LYS A 49 -7.12 -2.41 14.82
N ILE A 50 -8.35 -2.82 14.54
CA ILE A 50 -8.72 -3.55 13.34
C ILE A 50 -9.61 -2.64 12.49
N LYS A 51 -9.29 -2.47 11.22
CA LYS A 51 -10.09 -1.69 10.28
C LYS A 51 -10.96 -2.62 9.43
N VAL A 52 -12.27 -2.48 9.49
CA VAL A 52 -13.21 -3.27 8.69
C VAL A 52 -13.78 -2.42 7.57
N HIS A 53 -13.63 -2.89 6.33
CA HIS A 53 -14.13 -2.23 5.13
C HIS A 53 -15.43 -2.87 4.65
N GLY A 54 -16.40 -2.05 4.23
CA GLY A 54 -17.58 -2.52 3.49
C GLY A 54 -18.61 -3.35 4.25
N ALA A 55 -18.45 -3.55 5.57
CA ALA A 55 -19.43 -4.24 6.41
C ALA A 55 -20.43 -3.25 7.02
N GLU A 56 -21.68 -3.66 7.25
CA GLU A 56 -22.71 -2.89 7.97
C GLU A 56 -22.39 -2.78 9.48
N ARG A 57 -23.13 -1.96 10.23
CA ARG A 57 -22.89 -1.83 11.68
C ARG A 57 -23.10 -3.14 12.42
N ALA A 58 -24.19 -3.84 12.13
CA ALA A 58 -24.53 -5.11 12.76
C ALA A 58 -23.46 -6.19 12.48
N ASP A 59 -23.00 -6.29 11.23
CA ASP A 59 -21.96 -7.24 10.84
C ASP A 59 -20.64 -6.98 11.57
N ARG A 60 -20.28 -5.70 11.78
CA ARG A 60 -19.06 -5.36 12.53
C ARG A 60 -19.15 -5.73 14.00
N GLU A 61 -20.33 -5.56 14.61
CA GLU A 61 -20.57 -5.97 15.99
C GLU A 61 -20.50 -7.50 16.11
N ALA A 62 -21.07 -8.24 15.16
CA ALA A 62 -20.96 -9.70 15.07
C ALA A 62 -19.51 -10.17 14.84
N LEU A 63 -18.77 -9.51 13.95
CA LEU A 63 -17.35 -9.77 13.71
C LEU A 63 -16.52 -9.54 14.97
N LEU A 64 -16.77 -8.45 15.69
CA LEU A 64 -16.10 -8.15 16.96
C LEU A 64 -16.35 -9.25 17.99
N ALA A 65 -17.61 -9.66 18.16
CA ALA A 65 -17.99 -10.74 19.07
C ALA A 65 -17.28 -12.05 18.69
N SER A 66 -17.34 -12.45 17.42
CA SER A 66 -16.71 -13.68 16.91
C SER A 66 -15.19 -13.68 17.09
N ILE A 67 -14.51 -12.55 16.86
CA ILE A 67 -13.06 -12.41 17.12
C ILE A 67 -12.76 -12.57 18.61
N CYS A 68 -13.54 -11.90 19.47
CA CYS A 68 -13.37 -11.96 20.92
C CYS A 68 -13.63 -13.35 21.50
N GLU A 69 -14.59 -14.09 20.94
CA GLU A 69 -14.87 -15.48 21.30
C GLU A 69 -13.77 -16.43 20.83
N THR A 70 -13.30 -16.29 19.59
CA THR A 70 -12.30 -17.19 19.01
C THR A 70 -10.91 -17.03 19.64
N LEU A 71 -10.53 -15.80 19.99
CA LEU A 71 -9.16 -15.49 20.43
C LEU A 71 -9.05 -15.21 21.94
N ASP A 72 -10.14 -15.40 22.68
CA ASP A 72 -10.29 -15.03 24.09
C ASP A 72 -9.80 -13.60 24.38
N ALA A 73 -10.33 -12.66 23.60
CA ALA A 73 -9.99 -11.25 23.72
C ALA A 73 -11.15 -10.44 24.30
N ALA A 74 -10.85 -9.23 24.79
CA ALA A 74 -11.80 -8.28 25.32
C ALA A 74 -12.15 -7.21 24.27
N PRO A 75 -13.45 -6.93 24.04
CA PRO A 75 -13.88 -5.78 23.24
C PRO A 75 -13.75 -4.48 24.06
N VAL A 76 -12.96 -3.53 23.58
CA VAL A 76 -12.73 -2.24 24.28
C VAL A 76 -13.68 -1.15 23.76
N GLN A 77 -13.73 -1.01 22.43
CA GLN A 77 -14.51 0.03 21.76
C GLN A 77 -14.75 -0.31 20.29
N HIS A 78 -15.89 0.13 19.78
CA HIS A 78 -16.21 0.16 18.36
C HIS A 78 -16.39 1.62 17.91
N ILE A 79 -15.65 2.03 16.87
CA ILE A 79 -15.67 3.40 16.33
C ILE A 79 -15.84 3.33 14.81
N GLY A 80 -17.07 3.39 14.33
CA GLY A 80 -17.36 3.36 12.89
C GLY A 80 -16.82 2.09 12.21
N THR A 81 -15.75 2.24 11.42
CA THR A 81 -15.06 1.12 10.76
C THR A 81 -13.92 0.52 11.56
N ILE A 82 -13.57 1.09 12.72
CA ILE A 82 -12.45 0.65 13.56
C ILE A 82 -12.97 -0.13 14.76
N LEU A 83 -12.39 -1.29 15.01
CA LEU A 83 -12.62 -2.14 16.17
C LEU A 83 -11.37 -2.14 17.05
N VAL A 84 -11.55 -1.97 18.36
CA VAL A 84 -10.46 -1.98 19.35
C VAL A 84 -10.61 -3.22 20.21
N VAL A 85 -9.57 -4.06 20.17
CA VAL A 85 -9.55 -5.36 20.84
C VAL A 85 -8.29 -5.45 21.71
N TRP A 86 -8.42 -6.03 22.90
CA TRP A 86 -7.33 -6.21 23.84
C TRP A 86 -7.24 -7.65 24.36
N ARG A 87 -6.03 -8.16 24.53
CA ARG A 87 -5.76 -9.44 25.20
C ARG A 87 -4.45 -9.34 25.97
N LYS A 88 -4.44 -9.80 27.23
CA LYS A 88 -3.20 -9.91 28.02
C LYS A 88 -2.26 -10.93 27.34
N ARG A 89 -0.97 -10.63 27.26
CA ARG A 89 0.02 -11.59 26.74
C ARG A 89 0.05 -12.85 27.60
N ARG A 90 0.08 -14.02 26.95
CA ARG A 90 0.37 -15.30 27.61
C ARG A 90 1.87 -15.36 27.89
N ASP A 91 2.26 -15.63 29.14
CA ASP A 91 3.65 -15.59 29.61
C ASP A 91 4.53 -16.73 29.04
N GLU A 92 3.95 -17.67 28.29
CA GLU A 92 4.66 -18.81 27.71
C GLU A 92 5.29 -18.42 26.35
N ASP A 93 6.30 -17.55 26.42
CA ASP A 93 7.57 -17.62 25.67
C ASP A 93 8.36 -16.29 25.82
N PRO A 94 9.34 -16.20 26.74
CA PRO A 94 10.29 -15.09 26.82
C PRO A 94 11.41 -15.26 25.77
N ALA A 95 11.07 -15.40 24.49
CA ALA A 95 12.06 -15.64 23.42
C ALA A 95 11.97 -14.61 22.28
N LYS A 96 12.04 -13.32 22.64
CA LYS A 96 13.15 -12.43 22.26
C LYS A 96 12.86 -11.03 22.81
N PRO A 97 13.71 -10.50 23.71
CA PRO A 97 13.67 -9.08 24.00
C PRO A 97 14.08 -8.36 22.72
N ALA A 98 13.16 -7.63 22.10
CA ALA A 98 13.56 -6.52 21.26
C ALA A 98 14.14 -5.49 22.22
N THR A 99 15.44 -5.65 22.48
CA THR A 99 16.29 -4.71 23.15
C THR A 99 15.99 -3.32 22.63
N LEU A 100 15.87 -2.38 23.56
CA LEU A 100 16.13 -0.97 23.30
C LEU A 100 17.57 -0.87 22.76
N ALA A 101 17.71 -0.96 21.44
CA ALA A 101 18.93 -0.65 20.70
C ALA A 101 18.58 0.43 19.66
N GLU A 102 18.66 1.67 20.15
CA GLU A 102 19.18 2.85 19.48
C GLU A 102 18.71 3.21 18.04
N LYS A 103 18.07 4.37 17.94
CA LYS A 103 18.00 5.19 16.72
C LYS A 103 19.44 5.62 16.35
N PRO A 104 19.82 5.66 15.06
CA PRO A 104 19.49 6.85 14.28
C PRO A 104 19.16 6.57 12.80
N THR A 105 18.65 7.61 12.15
CA THR A 105 18.57 7.80 10.69
C THR A 105 17.43 7.14 9.93
N GLY A 106 16.74 7.96 9.15
CA GLY A 106 15.68 7.49 8.27
C GLY A 106 14.66 8.54 7.87
N ASN A 107 15.11 9.73 7.48
CA ASN A 107 14.30 10.62 6.66
C ASN A 107 13.93 9.88 5.36
N ARG A 108 12.82 9.14 5.32
CA ARG A 108 12.21 8.65 4.07
C ARG A 108 10.71 8.74 4.15
N ARG A 109 10.20 9.92 3.79
CA ARG A 109 9.10 9.97 2.81
C ARG A 109 9.54 9.14 1.59
N PRO A 110 8.82 8.09 1.15
CA PRO A 110 8.67 7.91 -0.27
C PRO A 110 7.65 8.95 -0.70
N SER A 111 8.16 10.12 -1.08
CA SER A 111 7.42 11.02 -1.94
C SER A 111 6.94 10.22 -3.15
N LYS A 112 5.69 10.43 -3.47
CA LYS A 112 5.06 10.27 -4.78
C LYS A 112 6.02 10.76 -5.88
N ALA A 113 6.96 9.93 -6.34
CA ALA A 113 8.00 10.38 -7.29
C ALA A 113 8.60 9.26 -8.17
N LYS A 114 7.92 8.10 -8.29
CA LYS A 114 8.31 7.08 -9.28
C LYS A 114 7.38 6.99 -10.51
N SER A 115 6.40 7.89 -10.62
CA SER A 115 5.51 7.98 -11.79
C SER A 115 5.83 9.14 -12.74
N ALA A 116 6.51 10.21 -12.29
CA ALA A 116 6.85 11.34 -13.16
C ALA A 116 8.08 11.07 -14.07
N ARG A 117 9.08 10.33 -13.57
CA ARG A 117 10.32 10.07 -14.32
C ARG A 117 10.16 8.99 -15.39
N ALA A 118 9.27 8.01 -15.15
CA ALA A 118 8.89 6.99 -16.13
C ALA A 118 8.07 7.60 -17.30
N PHE A 119 7.18 8.56 -17.03
CA PHE A 119 6.47 9.30 -18.07
C PHE A 119 7.38 10.25 -18.87
N ALA A 120 8.35 10.90 -18.21
CA ALA A 120 9.30 11.78 -18.89
C ALA A 120 10.30 11.04 -19.81
N GLU A 121 10.68 9.80 -19.47
CA GLU A 121 11.54 8.97 -20.31
C GLU A 121 10.79 8.45 -21.56
N ALA A 122 9.51 8.08 -21.41
CA ALA A 122 8.66 7.70 -22.54
C ALA A 122 8.45 8.87 -23.52
N ALA A 123 8.25 10.10 -23.02
CA ALA A 123 8.12 11.28 -23.88
C ALA A 123 9.43 11.63 -24.63
N ARG A 124 10.60 11.46 -24.00
CA ARG A 124 11.91 11.71 -24.63
C ARG A 124 12.26 10.68 -25.69
N ARG A 125 11.92 9.40 -25.50
CA ARG A 125 12.11 8.35 -26.52
C ARG A 125 11.25 8.61 -27.76
N THR A 126 9.97 8.97 -27.58
CA THR A 126 9.08 9.27 -28.72
C THR A 126 9.51 10.54 -29.48
N ALA A 127 10.05 11.55 -28.78
CA ALA A 127 10.60 12.76 -29.42
C ALA A 127 11.90 12.50 -30.20
N MET A 128 12.78 11.61 -29.72
CA MET A 128 14.01 11.24 -30.45
C MET A 128 13.72 10.41 -31.71
N ILE A 129 12.71 9.53 -31.66
CA ILE A 129 12.28 8.74 -32.84
C ILE A 129 11.66 9.66 -33.91
N GLN A 130 10.87 10.68 -33.53
CA GLN A 130 10.36 11.68 -34.50
C GLN A 130 11.44 12.63 -35.02
N ALA A 131 12.44 13.00 -34.21
CA ALA A 131 13.56 13.86 -34.64
C ALA A 131 14.53 13.16 -35.61
N ALA A 132 14.66 11.82 -35.51
CA ALA A 132 15.43 11.02 -36.45
C ALA A 132 14.76 10.87 -37.84
N ALA A 133 13.43 11.00 -37.91
CA ALA A 133 12.67 10.95 -39.17
C ALA A 133 12.58 12.32 -39.90
N GLY A 134 13.10 13.41 -39.31
CA GLY A 134 12.91 14.78 -39.79
C GLY A 134 14.06 15.42 -40.60
N ARG A 135 15.13 14.70 -40.97
CA ARG A 135 16.18 15.22 -41.87
C ARG A 135 16.19 14.51 -43.22
N ARG A 136 15.15 14.73 -44.02
CA ARG A 136 15.30 14.76 -45.49
C ARG A 136 14.64 16.01 -46.04
N LYS A 137 15.54 16.96 -46.31
CA LYS A 137 15.46 18.16 -47.14
C LYS A 137 14.27 18.23 -48.11
N SER A 138 13.55 19.35 -48.03
CA SER A 138 12.58 19.91 -48.99
C SER A 138 13.01 19.83 -50.46
N PRO A 139 12.09 19.75 -51.45
CA PRO A 139 12.41 19.55 -52.86
C PRO A 139 12.86 20.84 -53.59
N ARG A 140 13.84 20.64 -54.48
CA ARG A 140 14.20 21.34 -55.74
C ARG A 140 13.85 22.83 -55.92
N LYS A 141 14.89 23.64 -56.17
CA LYS A 141 14.82 24.80 -57.09
C LYS A 141 15.81 24.60 -58.26
N SER A 142 15.28 24.90 -59.44
CA SER A 142 15.79 24.83 -60.82
C SER A 142 17.19 25.37 -61.09
N THR A 143 17.91 24.75 -62.05
CA THR A 143 18.32 25.31 -63.38
C THR A 143 19.51 24.54 -63.97
N GLY A 144 19.47 24.26 -65.29
CA GLY A 144 20.67 24.12 -66.12
C GLY A 144 21.08 22.70 -66.56
N ALA A 145 20.74 22.35 -67.81
CA ALA A 145 21.31 21.22 -68.57
C ALA A 145 22.83 21.42 -68.81
N PRO A 146 23.63 20.38 -69.11
CA PRO A 146 23.73 19.90 -70.49
C PRO A 146 24.04 18.39 -70.73
N ARG A 147 23.62 17.94 -71.93
CA ARG A 147 24.28 17.04 -72.91
C ARG A 147 24.58 15.59 -72.54
N LYS A 148 23.86 14.67 -73.22
CA LYS A 148 24.33 13.33 -73.56
C LYS A 148 25.04 13.36 -74.93
N PRO A 149 26.14 12.63 -75.13
CA PRO A 149 26.59 12.17 -76.43
C PRO A 149 26.16 10.71 -76.67
N GLY A 150 25.75 10.40 -77.90
CA GLY A 150 25.36 9.05 -78.36
C GLY A 150 24.54 9.17 -79.65
N LEU A 151 25.17 9.31 -80.81
CA LEU A 151 25.67 8.24 -81.70
C LEU A 151 24.56 7.57 -82.53
N LYS A 152 24.45 8.04 -83.78
CA LYS A 152 24.17 7.38 -85.07
C LYS A 152 23.02 6.36 -85.24
N THR A 153 22.14 6.67 -86.21
CA THR A 153 21.55 5.81 -87.26
C THR A 153 20.71 6.77 -88.14
N SER A 154 20.97 7.07 -89.43
CA SER A 154 21.09 6.26 -90.66
C SER A 154 19.83 5.44 -90.97
N ASP A 155 18.84 6.05 -91.62
CA ASP A 155 18.36 5.76 -92.99
C ASP A 155 17.39 6.88 -93.43
#